data_AF-A0A8D0TV94-F1
#
_entry.id   AF-A0A8D0TV94-F1
#
_cell.length_a   1.000
_cell.length_b   1.000
_cell.length_c   1.000
_cell.angle_alpha   90.00
_cell.angle_beta   90.00
_cell.angle_gamma   90.00
#
_symmetry.space_group_name_H-M   'P 1'
#
loop_
_entity.id
_entity.type
_entity.pdbx_description
1 polymer ?
#
loop_
_entity_poly.entity_id
_entity_poly.type
_entity_poly.pdbx_seq_one_letter_code
_entity_poly.pdbx_strand_id
1 'polypeptide(L)' 'MSFRDLRNFTEMMRALGYPRHISMENFRTPNFDLVSEVLLWLVKRLELHFIELEK' A
#
# COMPACT_ATOMS: atom_id res chain seq x y z
N MET A 1 9.14 8.02 9.13
CA MET A 1 9.31 6.55 8.95
C MET A 1 10.79 6.25 8.83
N SER A 2 11.28 5.15 9.40
CA SER A 2 12.69 4.79 9.21
C SER A 2 12.94 4.29 7.78
N PHE A 3 14.20 4.29 7.36
CA PHE A 3 14.59 3.71 6.06
C PHE A 3 14.15 2.24 5.92
N ARG A 4 14.24 1.47 7.01
CA ARG A 4 13.78 0.08 7.06
C ARG A 4 12.27 -0.01 6.85
N ASP A 5 11.49 0.85 7.48
CA ASP A 5 10.02 0.86 7.33
C ASP A 5 9.62 1.18 5.90
N LEU A 6 10.27 2.17 5.27
CA LEU A 6 10.00 2.55 3.89
C LEU A 6 10.33 1.41 2.92
N ARG A 7 11.48 0.77 3.07
CA ARG A 7 11.85 -0.40 2.25
C ARG A 7 10.85 -1.54 2.43
N ASN A 8 10.50 -1.87 3.66
CA ASN A 8 9.53 -2.93 3.95
C ASN A 8 8.16 -2.59 3.32
N PHE A 9 7.71 -1.36 3.47
CA PHE A 9 6.46 -0.89 2.88
C PHE A 9 6.47 -1.03 1.35
N THR A 10 7.53 -0.57 0.67
CA THR A 10 7.60 -0.66 -0.80
C THR A 10 7.59 -2.11 -1.29
N GLU A 11 8.29 -3.02 -0.61
CA GLU A 11 8.31 -4.44 -0.97
C GLU A 11 6.96 -5.13 -0.70
N MET A 12 6.32 -4.83 0.44
CA MET A 12 4.99 -5.37 0.76
C MET A 12 3.94 -4.93 -0.27
N MET A 13 3.89 -3.65 -0.63
CA MET A 13 2.90 -3.17 -1.60
C MET A 13 3.12 -3.80 -2.99
N ARG A 14 4.38 -4.03 -3.39
CA ARG A 14 4.71 -4.78 -4.61
C ARG A 14 4.21 -6.22 -4.52
N ALA A 15 4.48 -6.92 -3.42
CA ALA A 15 4.05 -8.31 -3.21
C ALA A 15 2.52 -8.45 -3.19
N LEU A 16 1.80 -7.43 -2.71
CA LEU A 16 0.34 -7.41 -2.72
C LEU A 16 -0.27 -7.08 -4.10
N GLY A 17 0.54 -6.69 -5.08
CA GLY A 17 0.08 -6.34 -6.44
C GLY A 17 -0.51 -4.94 -6.55
N TYR A 18 -0.08 -3.99 -5.70
CA TYR A 18 -0.53 -2.61 -5.81
C TYR A 18 -0.14 -2.02 -7.19
N PRO A 19 -1.09 -1.43 -7.93
CA PRO A 19 -0.89 -1.12 -9.36
C PRO A 19 0.12 0.00 -9.61
N ARG A 20 0.36 0.87 -8.62
CA ARG A 20 1.27 2.01 -8.75
C ARG A 20 2.65 1.67 -8.17
N HIS A 21 3.71 2.01 -8.89
CA HIS A 21 5.07 1.86 -8.36
C HIS A 21 5.33 2.84 -7.20
N ILE A 22 5.69 2.31 -6.04
CA ILE A 22 6.06 3.09 -4.85
C ILE A 22 7.59 3.02 -4.68
N SER A 23 8.24 4.18 -4.64
CA SER A 23 9.67 4.29 -4.31
C SER A 23 9.86 4.91 -2.93
N MET A 24 11.05 4.75 -2.36
CA MET A 24 11.41 5.46 -1.12
C MET A 24 11.52 6.98 -1.34
N GLU A 25 11.76 7.43 -2.58
CA GLU A 25 11.83 8.86 -2.91
C GLU A 25 10.47 9.55 -2.75
N ASN A 26 9.36 8.82 -2.94
CA ASN A 26 8.02 9.32 -2.67
C ASN A 26 7.81 9.77 -1.22
N PHE A 27 8.71 9.39 -0.30
CA PHE A 27 8.64 9.71 1.13
C PHE A 27 9.82 10.58 1.63
N ARG A 28 10.57 11.24 0.73
CA ARG A 28 11.55 12.28 1.14
C ARG A 28 10.88 13.42 1.91
N THR A 29 9.65 13.73 1.56
CA THR A 29 8.72 14.56 2.33
C THR A 29 7.46 13.75 2.64
N PRO A 30 6.66 14.14 3.64
CA PRO A 30 5.38 13.49 3.88
C PRO A 30 4.51 13.50 2.61
N ASN A 31 3.98 12.34 2.23
CA ASN A 31 3.19 12.16 1.02
C ASN A 31 1.81 11.59 1.38
N PHE A 32 0.93 12.48 1.84
CA PHE A 32 -0.40 12.10 2.31
C PHE A 32 -1.26 11.52 1.20
N ASP A 33 -1.18 12.07 -0.01
CA ASP A 33 -1.96 11.60 -1.16
C ASP A 33 -1.69 10.13 -1.44
N LEU A 34 -0.41 9.74 -1.53
CA LEU A 34 -0.03 8.34 -1.75
C LEU A 34 -0.50 7.44 -0.61
N VAL A 35 -0.36 7.87 0.65
CA VAL A 35 -0.81 7.07 1.80
C VAL A 35 -2.32 6.88 1.77
N SER A 36 -3.09 7.93 1.46
CA SER A 36 -4.55 7.85 1.37
C SER A 36 -5.03 6.93 0.24
N GLU A 37 -4.35 6.98 -0.91
CA GLU A 37 -4.61 6.10 -2.05
C GLU A 37 -4.36 4.62 -1.68
N VAL A 38 -3.23 4.35 -1.01
CA VAL A 38 -2.88 3.01 -0.53
C VAL A 38 -3.91 2.50 0.48
N LEU A 39 -4.32 3.33 1.45
CA LEU A 39 -5.33 2.94 2.43
C LEU A 39 -6.66 2.58 1.76
N LEU A 40 -7.13 3.41 0.83
CA LEU A 40 -8.38 3.14 0.10
C LEU A 40 -8.27 1.84 -0.71
N TRP A 41 -7.13 1.59 -1.34
CA TRP A 41 -6.89 0.36 -2.09
C TRP A 41 -6.89 -0.88 -1.17
N LEU A 42 -6.24 -0.80 -0.01
CA LEU A 42 -6.21 -1.91 0.96
C LEU A 42 -7.61 -2.24 1.49
N VAL A 43 -8.42 -1.23 1.81
CA VAL A 43 -9.80 -1.44 2.29
C VAL A 43 -10.63 -2.18 1.23
N LYS A 44 -10.59 -1.74 -0.03
CA LYS A 44 -11.31 -2.40 -1.13
C LYS A 44 -10.85 -3.85 -1.33
N ARG A 45 -9.54 -4.11 -1.23
CA ARG A 45 -8.99 -5.46 -1.36
C ARG A 45 -9.45 -6.39 -0.23
N LEU A 46 -9.52 -5.88 1.00
CA LEU A 46 -10.05 -6.64 2.14
C LEU A 46 -11.53 -6.93 1.97
N GLU A 47 -12.33 -5.94 1.56
CA GLU A 47 -13.77 -6.11 1.28
C GLU A 47 -14.02 -7.21 0.25
N LEU A 48 -13.28 -7.19 -0.87
CA LEU A 48 -13.35 -8.23 -1.90
C LEU A 48 -12.99 -9.61 -1.33
N HIS A 49 -11.92 -9.71 -0.55
CA HIS A 49 -11.51 -10.97 0.08
C HIS A 49 -12.55 -11.51 1.06
N PHE A 50 -13.22 -10.64 1.85
CA PHE A 50 -14.30 -11.06 2.73
C PHE A 50 -15.50 -11.59 1.95
N ILE A 51 -15.89 -10.93 0.86
CA ILE A 51 -17.01 -11.38 -0.01
C ILE A 51 -16.71 -12.74 -0.64
N GLU A 52 -15.46 -13.03 -0.99
CA GLU A 52 -15.07 -14.34 -1.55
C GLU A 52 -15.15 -15.48 -0.54
N LEU A 53 -14.98 -15.20 0.76
CA LEU A 53 -15.07 -16.21 1.82
C LEU A 53 -16.52 -16.57 2.19
N GLU A 54 -17.48 -15.70 1.91
CA GLU A 54 -18.91 -15.94 2.16
C GLU A 54 -19.63 -16.69 1.02
N LYS A 55 -18.94 -16.90 -0.11
CA LYS A 55 -19.45 -17.61 -1.29
C LYS A 55 -19.01 -19.08 -1.29
#